data_AF-A0A9E5UA23-F1
#
_entry.id   AF-A0A9E5UA23-F1
#
_cell.length_a   1.000
_cell.length_b   1.000
_cell.length_c   1.000
_cell.angle_alpha   90.00
_cell.angle_beta   90.00
_cell.angle_gamma   90.00
#
_symmetry.space_group_name_H-M   'P 1'
#
loop_
_entity.id
_entity.type
_entity.pdbx_description
1 polymer ?
#
loop_
_entity_poly.entity_id
_entity_poly.type
_entity_poly.pdbx_seq_one_letter_code
_entity_poly.pdbx_strand_id
1 'polypeptide(L)'
;MSSGYPLNRPVLISNSGIVASSWDFDVAETPIPNAPPGFSMPDVGDVYLADIEVNPRNSGGPVYLVDDASTIGVCVATQQAPVMDERGEHWKIEGRSLTYSSGLTVVVPSRYVTQLLEEGYKAEAG
;
A
#
# COMPACT_ATOMS: atom_id res chain seq x y z
N MET A 1 -6.08 -11.68 4.32
CA MET A 1 -5.15 -12.69 3.76
C MET A 1 -4.57 -12.16 2.46
N SER A 2 -3.27 -12.22 2.23
CA SER A 2 -2.64 -11.94 0.93
C SER A 2 -2.10 -13.23 0.30
N SER A 3 -1.97 -13.25 -1.03
CA SER A 3 -1.34 -14.35 -1.76
C SER A 3 -0.37 -13.82 -2.81
N GLY A 4 0.79 -14.44 -2.95
CA GLY A 4 1.79 -14.05 -3.96
C GLY A 4 2.98 -14.99 -4.03
N TYR A 5 4.04 -14.54 -4.70
CA TYR A 5 5.26 -15.31 -4.93
C TYR A 5 6.46 -14.63 -4.27
N PRO A 6 6.53 -14.60 -2.93
CA PRO A 6 7.51 -13.78 -2.20
C PRO A 6 8.96 -14.10 -2.58
N LEU A 7 9.76 -13.04 -2.61
CA LEU A 7 11.19 -13.02 -2.90
C LEU A 7 11.55 -13.57 -4.28
N ASN A 8 11.67 -14.89 -4.43
CA ASN A 8 11.94 -15.62 -5.68
C ASN A 8 11.39 -17.06 -5.59
N ARG A 9 10.38 -17.29 -4.74
CA ARG A 9 9.79 -18.63 -4.58
C ARG A 9 8.88 -18.91 -5.78
N PRO A 10 9.02 -20.08 -6.45
CA PRO A 10 8.15 -20.45 -7.57
C PRO A 10 6.79 -20.97 -7.12
N VAL A 11 6.53 -21.02 -5.82
CA VAL A 11 5.29 -21.52 -5.22
C VAL A 11 4.45 -20.37 -4.70
N LEU A 12 3.13 -20.46 -4.90
CA LEU A 12 2.17 -19.53 -4.34
C LEU A 12 2.19 -19.68 -2.82
N ILE A 13 2.47 -18.59 -2.11
CA ILE A 13 2.42 -18.53 -0.65
C ILE A 13 1.32 -17.56 -0.26
N SER A 14 0.46 -18.01 0.64
CA SER A 14 -0.57 -17.18 1.27
C SER A 14 -0.23 -16.88 2.73
N ASN A 15 -0.53 -15.65 3.15
CA ASN A 15 -0.40 -15.21 4.53
C ASN A 15 -1.72 -14.59 5.01
N SER A 16 -2.10 -14.85 6.24
CA SER A 16 -3.33 -14.33 6.86
C SER A 16 -2.99 -13.61 8.17
N GLY A 17 -3.72 -12.54 8.43
CA GLY A 17 -3.61 -11.73 9.64
C GLY A 17 -4.76 -10.73 9.68
N ILE A 18 -4.67 -9.72 10.52
CA ILE A 18 -5.80 -8.85 10.89
C ILE A 18 -5.59 -7.46 10.27
N VAL A 19 -6.67 -6.79 9.85
CA VAL A 19 -6.59 -5.37 9.49
C VAL A 19 -6.37 -4.58 10.77
N ALA A 20 -5.19 -3.97 10.91
CA ALA A 20 -4.80 -3.17 12.07
C ALA A 20 -5.50 -1.81 12.07
N SER A 21 -5.65 -1.17 10.90
CA SER A 21 -6.46 0.03 10.73
C SER A 21 -7.15 0.03 9.37
N SER A 22 -8.44 0.34 9.36
CA SER A 22 -9.22 0.56 8.13
C SER A 22 -9.15 2.01 7.63
N TRP A 23 -8.42 2.87 8.34
CA TRP A 23 -8.24 4.28 8.02
C TRP A 23 -6.77 4.66 8.27
N ASP A 24 -6.03 4.71 7.19
CA ASP A 24 -4.76 5.42 7.08
C ASP A 24 -4.83 6.25 5.79
N PHE A 25 -4.13 7.37 5.74
CA PHE A 25 -4.23 8.33 4.64
C PHE A 25 -2.92 8.39 3.87
N ASP A 26 -2.96 8.03 2.59
CA ASP A 26 -1.90 8.40 1.65
C ASP A 26 -2.25 9.79 1.10
N VAL A 27 -1.38 10.78 1.38
CA VAL A 27 -1.59 12.16 0.94
C VAL A 27 -0.59 12.42 -0.18
N ALA A 28 -1.06 12.35 -1.42
CA ALA A 28 -0.27 12.73 -2.58
C ALA A 28 -0.66 14.15 -3.01
N GLU A 29 0.30 15.08 -3.02
CA GLU A 29 0.09 16.42 -3.57
C GLU A 29 -0.06 16.33 -5.09
N THR A 30 -1.29 16.52 -5.58
CA THR A 30 -1.61 16.39 -7.00
C THR A 30 -1.82 17.76 -7.63
N PRO A 31 -1.18 18.07 -8.78
CA PRO A 31 -1.41 19.34 -9.47
C PRO A 31 -2.83 19.40 -10.02
N ILE A 32 -3.54 20.49 -9.73
CA ILE A 32 -4.92 20.68 -10.18
C ILE A 32 -4.92 21.04 -11.69
N PRO A 33 -5.69 20.34 -12.54
CA PRO A 33 -5.84 20.71 -13.94
C PRO A 33 -6.36 22.15 -14.06
N ASN A 34 -5.65 23.00 -14.81
CA ASN A 34 -5.92 24.43 -15.03
C ASN A 34 -5.65 25.39 -13.84
N ALA A 35 -4.93 24.97 -12.80
CA ALA A 35 -4.55 25.88 -11.72
C ALA A 35 -3.21 26.60 -12.00
N PRO A 36 -3.01 27.83 -11.46
CA PRO A 36 -1.73 28.53 -11.53
C PRO A 36 -0.57 27.72 -10.91
N PRO A 37 0.67 27.90 -11.37
CA PRO A 37 1.84 27.22 -10.80
C PRO A 37 1.93 27.46 -9.28
N GLY A 38 1.96 26.38 -8.50
CA GLY A 38 2.02 26.43 -7.03
C GLY A 38 0.74 26.02 -6.30
N PHE A 39 -0.33 25.65 -7.02
CA PHE A 39 -1.53 25.06 -6.42
C PHE A 39 -1.53 23.53 -6.60
N SER A 40 -1.35 22.81 -5.50
CA SER A 40 -1.59 21.38 -5.39
C SER A 40 -2.81 21.14 -4.49
N MET A 41 -3.54 20.06 -4.76
CA MET A 41 -4.59 19.56 -3.89
C MET A 41 -4.13 18.23 -3.31
N PRO A 42 -4.30 17.97 -2.00
CA PRO A 42 -4.05 16.66 -1.44
C PRO A 42 -5.06 15.67 -2.05
N ASP A 43 -4.56 14.72 -2.83
CA ASP A 43 -5.28 13.52 -3.18
C ASP A 43 -5.20 12.58 -1.98
N VAL A 44 -6.29 12.51 -1.22
CA VAL A 44 -6.39 11.73 0.02
C VAL A 44 -6.98 10.38 -0.36
N GLY A 45 -6.10 9.39 -0.53
CA GLY A 45 -6.49 7.99 -0.68
C GLY A 45 -6.56 7.31 0.68
N ASP A 46 -7.69 6.67 1.01
CA ASP A 46 -7.75 5.79 2.18
C ASP A 46 -7.00 4.50 1.86
N VAL A 47 -6.09 4.07 2.73
CA VAL A 47 -5.45 2.75 2.66
C VAL A 47 -5.81 1.93 3.91
N TYR A 48 -5.76 0.62 3.78
CA TYR A 48 -5.82 -0.28 4.94
C TYR A 48 -4.41 -0.62 5.39
N LEU A 49 -4.16 -0.55 6.70
CA LEU A 49 -2.99 -1.14 7.32
C LEU A 49 -3.38 -2.52 7.85
N ALA A 50 -2.72 -3.56 7.36
CA ALA A 50 -2.94 -4.92 7.80
C ALA A 50 -1.70 -5.47 8.51
N ASP A 51 -1.90 -6.08 9.68
CA ASP A 51 -0.90 -6.88 10.39
C ASP A 51 -0.76 -8.23 9.68
N ILE A 52 -0.10 -8.20 8.53
CA ILE A 52 0.27 -9.35 7.72
C ILE A 52 1.69 -9.14 7.22
N GLU A 53 2.51 -10.17 7.32
CA GLU A 53 3.87 -10.11 6.79
C GLU A 53 3.85 -10.29 5.27
N VAL A 54 4.33 -9.27 4.56
CA VAL A 54 4.53 -9.30 3.11
C VAL A 54 5.97 -8.99 2.77
N ASN A 55 6.46 -9.64 1.73
CA ASN A 55 7.81 -9.50 1.22
C ASN A 55 7.77 -8.97 -0.21
N PRO A 56 8.92 -8.52 -0.76
CA PRO A 56 9.02 -8.23 -2.20
C PRO A 56 8.40 -9.37 -3.03
N ARG A 57 7.67 -9.03 -4.11
CA ARG A 57 6.82 -9.92 -4.92
C ARG A 57 5.49 -10.39 -4.32
N ASN A 58 5.12 -9.96 -3.11
CA ASN A 58 3.72 -9.92 -2.70
C ASN A 58 3.00 -8.66 -3.22
N SER A 59 3.76 -7.61 -3.57
CA SER A 59 3.22 -6.38 -4.17
C SER A 59 2.46 -6.70 -5.47
N GLY A 60 1.30 -6.07 -5.65
CA GLY A 60 0.33 -6.37 -6.71
C GLY A 60 -0.55 -7.58 -6.41
N GLY A 61 -0.29 -8.30 -5.32
CA GLY A 61 -1.09 -9.45 -4.90
C GLY A 61 -2.44 -9.02 -4.29
N PRO A 62 -3.51 -9.78 -4.55
CA PRO A 62 -4.81 -9.53 -3.96
C PRO A 62 -4.82 -9.78 -2.44
N VAL A 63 -5.64 -9.01 -1.75
CA VAL A 63 -5.93 -9.15 -0.33
C VAL A 63 -7.41 -9.49 -0.14
N TYR A 64 -7.68 -10.54 0.63
CA TYR A 64 -9.00 -11.11 0.84
C TYR A 64 -9.41 -11.12 2.31
N LEU A 65 -10.71 -11.08 2.57
CA LEU A 65 -11.29 -11.50 3.85
C LEU A 65 -11.07 -13.00 4.04
N VAL A 66 -10.80 -13.41 5.29
CA VAL A 66 -10.60 -14.83 5.62
C VAL A 66 -11.91 -15.61 5.59
N ASP A 67 -13.01 -14.96 5.99
CA ASP A 67 -14.30 -15.63 6.20
C ASP A 67 -14.95 -16.12 4.90
N ASP A 68 -14.82 -15.35 3.82
CA ASP A 68 -15.53 -15.59 2.56
C ASP A 68 -14.66 -15.45 1.29
N ALA A 69 -13.35 -15.20 1.45
CA ALA A 69 -12.41 -14.95 0.36
C ALA A 69 -12.76 -13.73 -0.53
N SER A 70 -13.61 -12.80 -0.06
CA SER A 70 -13.92 -11.56 -0.78
C SER A 70 -12.69 -10.67 -0.90
N THR A 71 -12.39 -10.18 -2.12
CA THR A 71 -11.26 -9.27 -2.37
C THR A 71 -11.54 -7.88 -1.82
N ILE A 72 -10.74 -7.44 -0.86
CA ILE A 72 -10.84 -6.12 -0.21
C ILE A 72 -9.81 -5.12 -0.72
N GLY A 73 -8.77 -5.57 -1.42
CA GLY A 73 -7.77 -4.66 -1.96
C GLY A 73 -6.55 -5.36 -2.56
N VAL A 74 -5.50 -4.57 -2.75
CA VAL A 74 -4.23 -4.98 -3.34
C VAL A 74 -3.11 -4.62 -2.38
N CYS A 75 -2.24 -5.59 -2.07
CA CYS A 75 -1.02 -5.37 -1.32
C CYS A 75 -0.06 -4.55 -2.18
N VAL A 76 0.36 -3.38 -1.72
CA VAL A 76 1.28 -2.51 -2.48
C VAL A 76 2.66 -2.44 -1.86
N ALA A 77 2.75 -2.39 -0.52
CA ALA A 77 4.00 -2.19 0.19
C ALA A 77 3.94 -2.69 1.64
N THR A 78 5.12 -2.82 2.25
CA THR A 78 5.28 -2.92 3.71
C THR A 78 5.55 -1.52 4.26
N GLN A 79 4.83 -1.11 5.30
CA GLN A 79 5.09 0.15 5.98
C GLN A 79 6.47 0.09 6.65
N GLN A 80 7.26 1.13 6.44
CA GLN A 80 8.62 1.23 6.95
C GLN A 80 8.65 2.02 8.25
N ALA A 81 9.34 1.50 9.25
CA ALA A 81 9.65 2.20 10.49
C ALA A 81 11.13 2.64 10.50
N PRO A 82 11.45 3.84 11.03
CA PRO A 82 12.84 4.29 11.14
C PRO A 82 13.58 3.49 12.22
N VAL A 83 14.84 3.17 11.96
CA VAL A 83 15.74 2.67 13.01
C VAL A 83 16.23 3.87 13.82
N MET A 84 15.97 3.86 15.13
CA MET A 84 16.38 4.92 16.05
C MET A 84 17.63 4.50 16.83
N ASP A 85 18.50 5.45 17.15
CA ASP A 85 19.59 5.27 18.10
C ASP A 85 19.12 5.45 19.56
N GLU A 86 20.04 5.30 20.52
CA GLU A 86 19.76 5.46 21.95
C GLU A 86 19.28 6.86 22.35
N ARG A 87 19.47 7.85 21.46
CA ARG A 87 19.08 9.26 21.66
C ARG A 87 17.76 9.59 20.96
N GLY A 88 17.16 8.62 20.25
CA GLY A 88 15.95 8.80 19.46
C GLY A 88 16.19 9.42 18.09
N GLU A 89 17.44 9.52 17.64
CA GLU A 89 17.78 10.04 16.32
C GLU A 89 17.75 8.92 15.27
N HIS A 90 17.39 9.27 14.04
CA HIS A 90 17.36 8.31 12.94
C HIS A 90 18.77 7.83 12.62
N TRP A 91 18.97 6.51 12.68
CA TRP A 91 20.22 5.89 12.31
C TRP A 91 20.44 6.00 10.79
N LYS A 92 21.62 6.45 10.37
CA LYS A 92 21.95 6.70 8.96
C LYS A 92 23.22 5.96 8.55
N ILE A 93 23.19 5.34 7.37
CA ILE A 93 24.37 4.79 6.69
C ILE A 93 24.57 5.61 5.41
N GLU A 94 25.75 6.19 5.24
CA GLU A 94 26.09 7.02 4.05
C GLU A 94 25.05 8.12 3.76
N GLY A 95 24.48 8.71 4.81
CA GLY A 95 23.48 9.78 4.71
C GLY A 95 22.05 9.31 4.44
N ARG A 96 21.81 8.00 4.27
CA ARG A 96 20.47 7.42 4.11
C ARG A 96 19.95 6.85 5.42
N SER A 97 18.74 7.22 5.81
CA SER A 97 18.07 6.67 7.00
C SER A 97 17.84 5.17 6.83
N LEU A 98 18.24 4.40 7.83
CA LEU A 98 17.94 2.98 7.87
C LEU A 98 16.48 2.78 8.30
N THR A 99 15.78 1.91 7.59
CA THR A 99 14.40 1.52 7.93
C THR A 99 14.28 0.02 8.05
N TYR A 100 13.22 -0.42 8.72
CA TYR A 100 12.83 -1.82 8.81
C TYR A 100 11.33 -1.95 8.62
N SER A 101 10.85 -3.17 8.37
CA SER A 101 9.41 -3.47 8.31
C SER A 101 8.76 -3.15 9.66
N SER A 102 7.70 -2.33 9.68
CA SER A 102 6.91 -2.10 10.89
C SER A 102 6.02 -3.28 11.27
N GLY A 103 6.01 -4.36 10.47
CA GLY A 103 5.04 -5.46 10.57
C GLY A 103 3.70 -5.16 9.90
N LEU A 104 3.49 -3.93 9.44
CA LEU A 104 2.26 -3.50 8.80
C LEU A 104 2.39 -3.51 7.28
N THR A 105 1.36 -4.00 6.61
CA THR A 105 1.20 -4.01 5.16
C THR A 105 0.22 -2.94 4.74
N VAL A 106 0.61 -2.18 3.71
CA VAL A 106 -0.24 -1.19 3.05
C VAL A 106 -1.06 -1.88 1.98
N VAL A 107 -2.38 -1.74 2.08
CA VAL A 107 -3.36 -2.31 1.15
C VAL A 107 -4.18 -1.18 0.54
N VAL A 108 -4.16 -1.09 -0.79
CA VAL A 108 -5.04 -0.18 -1.54
C VAL A 108 -6.41 -0.82 -1.67
N PRO A 109 -7.51 -0.17 -1.23
CA PRO A 109 -8.86 -0.70 -1.32
C PRO A 109 -9.29 -1.03 -2.76
N SER A 110 -10.03 -2.13 -2.92
CA SER A 110 -10.50 -2.60 -4.23
C SER A 110 -11.43 -1.62 -4.94
N ARG A 111 -12.13 -0.74 -4.20
CA ARG A 111 -12.97 0.32 -4.77
C ARG A 111 -12.23 1.21 -5.78
N TYR A 112 -10.94 1.48 -5.56
CA TYR A 112 -10.15 2.31 -6.46
C TYR A 112 -9.82 1.58 -7.75
N VAL A 113 -9.60 0.26 -7.68
CA VAL A 113 -9.44 -0.58 -8.87
C VAL A 113 -10.73 -0.60 -9.68
N THR A 114 -11.89 -0.76 -9.03
CA THR A 114 -13.19 -0.73 -9.71
C THR A 114 -13.44 0.63 -10.35
N GLN A 115 -13.18 1.73 -9.65
CA GLN A 115 -13.34 3.07 -10.19
C GLN A 115 -12.46 3.31 -11.42
N LEU A 116 -11.18 2.92 -11.37
CA LEU A 116 -10.27 3.03 -12.52
C LEU A 116 -10.76 2.23 -13.72
N LEU A 117 -11.27 1.02 -13.51
CA LEU A 117 -11.82 0.21 -14.59
C LEU A 117 -13.08 0.85 -15.20
N GLU A 118 -13.97 1.41 -14.37
CA GLU A 118 -15.19 2.07 -14.85
C GLU A 118 -14.90 3.36 -15.62
N GLU A 119 -13.96 4.18 -15.15
CA GLU A 119 -13.58 5.44 -15.80
C GLU A 119 -12.73 5.20 -17.05
N GLY A 120 -11.76 4.28 -16.98
CA GLY A 120 -10.94 3.87 -18.12
C GLY A 120 -11.78 3.27 -19.25
N TYR A 121 -12.76 2.43 -18.92
CA TYR A 121 -13.67 1.84 -19.91
C TYR A 121 -14.59 2.88 -20.57
N LYS A 122 -14.99 3.93 -19.85
CA LYS A 122 -15.75 5.05 -20.42
C LYS A 122 -14.91 5.89 -21.38
N ALA A 123 -13.59 6.00 -21.15
CA ALA A 123 -12.68 6.76 -22.00
C ALA A 123 -12.39 6.07 -23.35
N GLU A 124 -12.47 4.74 -23.44
CA GLU A 124 -12.27 3.99 -24.70
C GLU A 124 -13.55 3.86 -25.55
N ALA A 125 -14.72 4.20 -24.99
CA ALA A 125 -16.02 4.05 -25.65
C ALA A 125 -16.58 5.34 -26.27
N GLY A 126 -15.80 6.44 -26.28
CA GLY A 126 -16.16 7.74 -26.88
C GLY A 126 -15.24 8.11 -28.04
#